data_AF-A0A143YXD3-F1
#
_entry.id   AF-A0A143YXD3-F1
#
_cell.length_a   1.000
_cell.length_b   1.000
_cell.length_c   1.000
_cell.angle_alpha   90.00
_cell.angle_beta   90.00
_cell.angle_gamma   90.00
#
_symmetry.space_group_name_H-M   'P 1'
#
loop_
_entity.id
_entity.type
_entity.pdbx_description
1 polymer ?
#
loop_
_entity_poly.entity_id
_entity_poly.type
_entity_poly.pdbx_seq_one_letter_code
_entity_poly.pdbx_strand_id
1 'polypeptide(L)'
;MGSSQSFTKQNVEIEVGYPIAKMLPPQDDIRMSIIPAGKRISCLNIGPYNEIPKIYQEMDQWLAVHDFETNGISYETYYNGGGFTPQEYLTKIELPIQEADEP
;
A
#
# COMPACT_ATOMS: atom_id res chain seq x y z
N MET A 1 -21.61 -6.36 -13.08
CA MET A 1 -21.48 -4.93 -13.43
C MET A 1 -20.28 -4.41 -12.69
N GLY A 2 -19.21 -4.03 -13.41
CA GLY A 2 -17.95 -3.62 -12.79
C GLY A 2 -18.12 -2.31 -12.05
N SER A 3 -17.94 -2.34 -10.73
CA SER A 3 -17.85 -1.14 -9.92
C SER A 3 -16.52 -0.47 -10.22
N SER A 4 -16.54 0.49 -11.15
CA SER A 4 -15.43 1.44 -11.31
C SER A 4 -15.35 2.27 -10.04
N GLN A 5 -14.44 1.91 -9.13
CA GLN A 5 -14.11 2.79 -8.01
C GLN A 5 -13.33 3.98 -8.57
N SER A 6 -14.03 5.12 -8.65
CA SER A 6 -13.40 6.41 -8.93
C SER A 6 -12.78 6.94 -7.64
N PHE A 7 -11.45 7.00 -7.57
CA PHE A 7 -10.72 7.69 -6.49
C PHE A 7 -11.03 9.20 -6.56
N THR A 8 -11.98 9.66 -5.76
CA THR A 8 -12.19 11.09 -5.54
C THR A 8 -11.23 11.54 -4.43
N LYS A 9 -10.56 12.69 -4.58
CA LYS A 9 -9.59 13.23 -3.59
C LYS A 9 -10.23 13.62 -2.25
N GLN A 10 -11.51 13.34 -2.04
CA GLN A 10 -12.22 13.61 -0.81
C GLN A 10 -12.10 12.40 0.13
N ASN A 11 -11.70 12.64 1.38
CA ASN A 11 -11.62 11.65 2.47
C ASN A 11 -10.49 10.60 2.35
N VAL A 12 -9.30 11.00 1.90
CA VAL A 12 -8.09 10.16 2.02
C VAL A 12 -7.49 10.36 3.42
N GLU A 13 -7.37 9.28 4.17
CA GLU A 13 -6.60 9.24 5.41
C GLU A 13 -5.19 8.70 5.11
N ILE A 14 -4.17 9.38 5.60
CA ILE A 14 -2.76 9.01 5.36
C ILE A 14 -2.04 8.98 6.70
N GLU A 15 -1.36 7.87 6.95
CA GLU A 15 -0.39 7.74 8.04
C GLU A 15 1.02 7.62 7.44
N VAL A 16 1.98 8.38 7.97
CA VAL A 16 3.39 8.33 7.57
C VAL A 16 4.26 8.20 8.80
N GLY A 17 5.22 7.28 8.75
CA GLY A 17 6.12 7.05 9.86
C GLY A 17 7.29 6.14 9.51
N TYR A 18 7.99 5.68 10.55
CA TYR A 18 9.12 4.77 10.44
C TYR A 18 8.88 3.51 11.25
N PRO A 19 9.27 2.33 10.76
CA PRO A 19 9.24 1.12 11.56
C PRO A 19 10.24 1.25 12.72
N ILE A 20 9.78 0.99 13.94
CA ILE A 20 10.63 0.98 15.13
C ILE A 20 10.46 -0.33 15.90
N ALA A 21 11.53 -0.77 16.56
CA ALA A 21 11.56 -2.07 17.23
C ALA A 21 10.86 -2.10 18.59
N LYS A 22 10.53 -0.93 19.18
CA LYS A 22 9.97 -0.81 20.53
C LYS A 22 8.92 0.29 20.57
N MET A 23 7.87 0.10 21.36
CA MET A 23 6.90 1.16 21.63
C MET A 23 7.58 2.31 22.36
N LEU A 24 7.31 3.53 21.91
CA LEU A 24 7.74 4.76 22.54
C LEU A 24 6.54 5.48 23.14
N PRO A 25 6.73 6.26 24.20
CA PRO A 25 5.67 7.14 24.69
C PRO A 25 5.27 8.13 23.58
N PRO A 26 3.97 8.47 23.45
CA PRO A 26 3.52 9.45 22.45
C PRO A 26 4.14 10.82 22.73
N GLN A 27 4.41 11.58 21.66
CA GLN A 27 4.96 12.92 21.75
C GLN A 27 4.24 13.83 20.75
N ASP A 28 3.73 14.97 21.21
CA ASP A 28 3.02 15.98 20.40
C ASP A 28 1.91 15.35 19.53
N ASP A 29 2.04 15.37 18.20
CA ASP A 29 1.10 14.74 17.25
C ASP A 29 1.57 13.37 16.75
N ILE A 30 2.74 12.89 17.22
CA ILE A 30 3.30 11.59 16.86
C ILE A 30 2.66 10.52 17.75
N ARG A 31 2.07 9.51 17.10
CA ARG A 31 1.43 8.36 17.75
C ARG A 31 2.08 7.07 17.29
N MET A 32 2.02 6.07 18.16
CA MET A 32 2.41 4.70 17.82
C MET A 32 1.24 4.00 17.13
N SER A 33 1.52 3.33 16.02
CA SER A 33 0.59 2.44 15.32
C SER A 33 1.22 1.06 15.12
N ILE A 34 0.40 0.10 14.73
CA ILE A 34 0.83 -1.26 14.40
C ILE A 34 0.19 -1.62 13.08
N ILE A 35 1.00 -2.05 12.11
CA ILE A 35 0.50 -2.65 10.87
C ILE A 35 0.02 -4.08 11.19
N PRO A 36 -1.28 -4.40 11.04
CA PRO A 36 -1.81 -5.71 11.40
C PRO A 36 -1.20 -6.85 10.57
N ALA A 37 -0.92 -7.98 11.20
CA ALA A 37 -0.53 -9.20 10.48
C ALA A 37 -1.70 -9.73 9.63
N GLY A 38 -1.40 -10.39 8.51
CA GLY A 38 -2.42 -10.95 7.62
C GLY A 38 -1.84 -11.36 6.26
N LYS A 39 -2.67 -12.00 5.43
CA LYS A 39 -2.33 -12.25 4.02
C LYS A 39 -2.25 -10.91 3.30
N ARG A 40 -1.26 -10.78 2.41
CA ARG A 40 -1.08 -9.59 1.57
C ARG A 40 -0.57 -10.00 0.21
N ILE A 41 -0.98 -9.27 -0.82
CA ILE A 41 -0.19 -9.23 -2.05
C ILE A 41 0.87 -8.14 -1.94
N SER A 42 2.02 -8.37 -2.54
CA SER A 42 3.12 -7.42 -2.53
C SER A 42 3.78 -7.31 -3.89
N CYS A 43 4.15 -6.10 -4.27
CA CYS A 43 4.96 -5.80 -5.43
C CYS A 43 6.13 -4.91 -5.00
N LEU A 44 7.33 -5.22 -5.47
CA LEU A 44 8.49 -4.34 -5.34
C LEU A 44 8.70 -3.62 -6.67
N ASN A 45 8.37 -2.34 -6.70
CA ASN A 45 8.60 -1.48 -7.85
C ASN A 45 10.05 -0.98 -7.85
N ILE A 46 10.70 -1.07 -9.01
CA ILE A 46 11.98 -0.45 -9.30
C ILE A 46 11.72 0.57 -10.42
N GLY A 47 11.70 1.85 -10.07
CA GLY A 47 11.35 2.89 -11.01
C GLY A 47 10.60 4.07 -10.39
N PRO A 48 10.23 5.06 -11.21
CA PRO A 48 9.66 6.30 -10.73
C PRO A 48 8.25 6.14 -10.14
N TYR A 49 7.90 7.00 -9.18
CA TYR A 49 6.61 6.91 -8.48
C TYR A 49 5.38 7.14 -9.36
N ASN A 50 5.54 7.74 -10.54
CA ASN A 50 4.45 7.93 -11.50
C ASN A 50 4.00 6.60 -12.16
N GLU A 51 4.77 5.52 -12.02
CA GLU A 51 4.40 4.18 -12.47
C GLU A 51 3.58 3.40 -11.44
N ILE A 52 3.57 3.84 -10.17
CA ILE A 52 2.81 3.20 -9.09
C ILE A 52 1.32 2.99 -9.42
N PRO A 53 0.58 3.94 -10.04
CA PRO A 53 -0.81 3.72 -10.43
C PRO A 53 -1.01 2.51 -11.36
N LYS A 54 -0.03 2.21 -12.22
CA LYS A 54 -0.07 1.03 -13.09
C LYS A 54 0.10 -0.25 -12.27
N ILE A 55 0.97 -0.23 -11.25
CA ILE A 55 1.15 -1.37 -10.34
C ILE A 55 -0.15 -1.69 -9.60
N TYR A 56 -0.87 -0.67 -9.11
CA TYR A 56 -2.18 -0.88 -8.50
C TYR A 56 -3.19 -1.54 -9.47
N GLN A 57 -3.22 -1.10 -10.74
CA GLN A 57 -4.07 -1.72 -11.75
C GLN A 57 -3.72 -3.19 -12.01
N GLU A 58 -2.43 -3.53 -12.06
CA GLU A 58 -1.97 -4.91 -12.23
C GLU A 58 -2.31 -5.78 -11.01
N MET A 59 -2.18 -5.22 -9.80
CA MET A 59 -2.57 -5.88 -8.56
C MET A 59 -4.08 -6.14 -8.51
N ASP A 60 -4.92 -5.18 -8.88
CA ASP A 60 -6.38 -5.35 -8.94
C ASP A 60 -6.79 -6.45 -9.93
N GLN A 61 -6.14 -6.50 -11.09
CA GLN A 61 -6.38 -7.57 -12.07
C GLN A 61 -5.99 -8.94 -11.53
N TRP A 62 -4.86 -9.03 -10.82
CA TRP A 62 -4.42 -10.27 -10.19
C TRP A 62 -5.43 -10.73 -9.12
N LEU A 63 -5.88 -9.83 -8.24
CA LEU A 63 -6.87 -10.14 -7.21
C LEU A 63 -8.16 -10.72 -7.80
N ALA A 64 -8.68 -10.11 -8.87
CA ALA A 64 -9.90 -10.54 -9.55
C ALA A 64 -9.81 -11.94 -10.19
N VAL A 65 -8.61 -12.38 -10.59
CA VAL A 65 -8.38 -13.72 -11.17
C VAL A 65 -8.19 -14.79 -10.09
N HIS A 66 -7.83 -14.38 -8.87
CA HIS A 66 -7.45 -15.28 -7.78
C HIS A 66 -8.47 -15.31 -6.62
N ASP A 67 -9.68 -14.79 -6.84
CA ASP A 67 -10.78 -14.78 -5.84
C ASP A 67 -10.38 -14.14 -4.50
N PHE A 68 -9.59 -13.06 -4.57
CA PHE A 68 -9.22 -12.25 -3.42
C PHE A 68 -9.79 -10.84 -3.55
N GLU A 69 -10.07 -10.20 -2.42
CA GLU A 69 -10.44 -8.80 -2.34
C GLU A 69 -9.57 -8.03 -1.34
N THR A 70 -9.52 -6.70 -1.50
CA THR A 70 -8.83 -5.77 -0.60
C THR A 70 -9.83 -4.82 0.05
N ASN A 71 -9.51 -4.33 1.24
CA ASN A 71 -10.33 -3.38 1.98
C ASN A 71 -10.01 -1.90 1.66
N GLY A 72 -9.22 -1.64 0.61
CA GLY A 72 -8.82 -0.30 0.19
C GLY A 72 -7.66 0.30 0.98
N ILE A 73 -7.10 -0.42 1.96
CA ILE A 73 -5.87 -0.01 2.64
C ILE A 73 -4.67 -0.41 1.80
N SER A 74 -3.72 0.50 1.62
CA SER A 74 -2.42 0.21 1.04
C SER A 74 -1.28 0.61 1.98
N TYR A 75 -0.21 -0.18 1.95
CA TYR A 75 1.04 0.14 2.64
C TYR A 75 2.15 0.31 1.62
N GLU A 76 2.75 1.50 1.60
CA GLU A 76 3.87 1.82 0.73
C GLU A 76 5.15 2.04 1.56
N THR A 77 6.19 1.24 1.29
CA THR A 77 7.51 1.38 1.89
C THR A 77 8.50 1.90 0.87
N TYR A 78 8.99 3.12 1.09
CA TYR A 78 10.01 3.76 0.28
C TYR A 78 11.41 3.43 0.85
N TYR A 79 12.13 2.52 0.21
CA TYR A 79 13.40 2.00 0.73
C TYR A 79 14.59 2.93 0.52
N ASN A 80 14.54 3.73 -0.54
CA ASN A 80 15.56 4.71 -0.86
C ASN A 80 14.91 6.02 -1.33
N GLY A 81 15.73 7.02 -1.62
CA GLY A 81 15.24 8.35 -1.99
C GLY A 81 16.38 9.28 -2.37
N GLY A 82 16.49 10.42 -1.70
CA GLY A 82 17.51 11.44 -1.99
C GLY A 82 18.90 10.84 -2.19
N GLY A 83 19.52 11.14 -3.33
CA GLY A 83 20.80 10.56 -3.75
C GLY A 83 20.71 9.46 -4.81
N PHE A 84 19.51 8.96 -5.10
CA PHE A 84 19.25 8.01 -6.18
C PHE A 84 18.51 8.69 -7.34
N THR A 85 18.63 8.15 -8.55
CA THR A 85 17.82 8.60 -9.69
C THR A 85 16.42 7.96 -9.64
N PRO A 86 15.40 8.57 -10.27
CA PRO A 86 14.04 7.99 -10.26
C PRO A 86 13.95 6.55 -10.78
N GLN A 87 14.85 6.14 -11.67
CA GLN A 87 14.91 4.76 -12.19
C GLN A 87 15.44 3.74 -11.16
N GLU A 88 16.08 4.23 -10.11
CA GLU A 88 16.65 3.41 -9.03
C GLU A 88 15.75 3.40 -7.79
N TYR A 89 14.64 4.14 -7.80
CA TYR A 89 13.73 4.19 -6.66
C TYR A 89 13.11 2.81 -6.40
N LEU A 90 13.22 2.38 -5.15
CA LEU A 90 12.70 1.11 -4.65
C LEU A 90 11.50 1.38 -3.76
N THR A 91 10.32 0.97 -4.21
CA THR A 91 9.07 1.11 -3.47
C THR A 91 8.39 -0.23 -3.37
N LYS A 92 8.16 -0.70 -2.15
CA LYS A 92 7.32 -1.88 -1.92
C LYS A 92 5.90 -1.44 -1.64
N ILE A 93 4.97 -1.99 -2.41
CA ILE A 93 3.54 -1.78 -2.27
C ILE A 93 2.97 -3.09 -1.71
N GLU A 94 2.14 -2.99 -0.69
CA GLU A 94 1.43 -4.11 -0.07
C GLU A 94 -0.04 -3.79 0.09
N LEU A 95 -0.90 -4.73 -0.34
CA LEU A 95 -2.34 -4.66 -0.12
C LEU A 95 -2.74 -5.83 0.80
N PRO A 96 -3.37 -5.58 1.95
CA PRO A 96 -4.06 -6.61 2.71
C PRO A 96 -5.13 -7.27 1.85
N ILE A 97 -5.23 -8.59 1.95
CA ILE A 97 -6.21 -9.36 1.19
C ILE A 97 -6.98 -10.29 2.09
N GLN A 98 -8.22 -10.57 1.69
CA GLN A 98 -9.06 -11.63 2.21
C GLN A 98 -9.66 -12.42 1.05
N GLU A 99 -10.03 -13.67 1.31
CA GLU A 99 -10.77 -14.47 0.33
C GLU A 99 -12.09 -13.76 0.04
N ALA A 100 -12.45 -13.65 -1.23
CA ALA A 100 -13.73 -13.10 -1.61
C ALA A 100 -14.83 -14.03 -1.09
N ASP A 101 -15.84 -13.48 -0.41
CA ASP A 101 -17.00 -14.26 0.01
C ASP A 101 -17.68 -14.87 -1.23
N GLU A 102 -18.02 -16.17 -1.18
CA GLU A 102 -18.88 -16.76 -2.20
C GLU A 102 -20.23 -16.01 -2.20
N PRO A 103 -20.74 -15.60 -3.37
CA PRO A 103 -21.98 -14.83 -3.49
C PRO A 103 -23.24 -15.57 -3.03
#